data_AF-A0A452ULE8-F1
#
_entry.id   AF-A0A452ULE8-F1
#
_cell.length_a   1.000
_cell.length_b   1.000
_cell.length_c   1.000
_cell.angle_alpha   90.00
_cell.angle_beta   90.00
_cell.angle_gamma   90.00
#
_symmetry.space_group_name_H-M   'P 1'
#
loop_
_entity.id
_entity.type
_entity.pdbx_description
1 polymer ?
#
loop_
_entity_poly.entity_id
_entity_poly.type
_entity_poly.pdbx_seq_one_letter_code
_entity_poly.pdbx_strand_id
1 'polypeptide(L)'
;MEAAGQDPLGDVQEMMEIPKLEVTKQNLDYLNSDLEKDLQRLDEANQVLLRKIQEKEEAIQSLEGEIALSLGRAKEREELNHIASEKEETLRTLESETAKLVRGCLEKDPVVHLACSLLLVIITHLSSTKELQKSTESCAKQEKELLKIESDYQSLHQLCEDQAHYIKKYQEILRQMEKEKEVLLLEKEGFSDQFLFFSGEKTIIKKQKRIFWYRHFRCLVFMVVIFIRLLGYALFHLQYINPDLLVDALPMVMSRDALKRLREVLFPFFTLEVEEVLPH
;
A
#
# COMPACT_ATOMS: atom_id res chain seq x y z
N MET A 1 81.90 15.83 48.58
CA MET A 1 81.35 16.38 47.33
C MET A 1 81.24 15.20 46.37
N GLU A 2 80.19 14.39 46.54
CA GLU A 2 79.92 13.27 45.64
C GLU A 2 79.34 13.84 44.36
N ALA A 3 80.12 13.76 43.29
CA ALA A 3 79.67 14.08 41.95
C ALA A 3 78.62 13.02 41.57
N ALA A 4 77.36 13.43 41.54
CA ALA A 4 76.28 12.67 40.96
C ALA A 4 76.59 12.51 39.46
N GLY A 5 77.19 11.38 39.09
CA GLY A 5 77.35 10.98 37.70
C GLY A 5 75.96 10.73 37.12
N GLN A 6 75.50 11.62 36.26
CA GLN A 6 74.40 11.31 35.35
C GLN A 6 74.90 10.20 34.41
N ASP A 7 74.28 9.03 34.49
CA ASP A 7 74.55 7.90 33.61
C ASP A 7 74.05 8.25 32.20
N PRO A 8 74.94 8.45 31.21
CA PRO A 8 74.55 8.87 29.86
C PRO A 8 73.73 7.81 29.12
N LEU A 9 73.77 6.55 29.57
CA LEU A 9 73.06 5.44 28.95
C LEU A 9 71.57 5.41 29.31
N GLY A 10 71.21 5.86 30.52
CA GLY A 10 69.81 5.98 30.96
C GLY A 10 69.05 7.01 30.13
N ASP A 11 69.68 8.16 29.88
CA ASP A 11 69.13 9.28 29.10
C ASP A 11 68.83 8.86 27.65
N VAL A 12 69.71 8.08 27.02
CA VAL A 12 69.54 7.59 25.63
C VAL A 12 68.43 6.54 25.53
N GLN A 13 68.28 5.69 26.54
CA GLN A 13 67.21 4.69 26.58
C GLN A 13 65.84 5.35 26.80
N GLU A 14 65.76 6.32 27.71
CA GLU A 14 64.55 7.12 27.95
C GLU A 14 64.14 7.92 26.70
N MET A 15 65.12 8.49 25.99
CA MET A 15 64.92 9.21 24.72
C MET A 15 64.37 8.34 23.59
N MET A 16 64.56 7.01 23.65
CA MET A 16 64.08 6.06 22.65
C MET A 16 62.77 5.36 23.07
N GLU A 17 62.47 5.31 24.37
CA GLU A 17 61.24 4.77 24.94
C GLU A 17 60.07 5.76 24.87
N ILE A 18 60.32 7.05 25.09
CA ILE A 18 59.29 8.11 25.00
C ILE A 18 58.59 8.14 23.61
N PRO A 19 59.31 8.09 22.46
CA PRO A 19 58.65 8.03 21.16
C PRO A 19 57.82 6.75 20.93
N LYS A 20 58.27 5.61 21.46
CA LYS A 20 57.52 4.34 21.37
C LYS A 20 56.23 4.39 22.20
N LEU A 21 56.30 5.00 23.38
CA LEU A 21 55.13 5.25 24.23
C LEU A 21 54.16 6.22 23.55
N GLU A 22 54.65 7.28 22.91
CA GLU A 22 53.80 8.22 22.15
C GLU A 22 53.06 7.54 20.99
N VAL A 23 53.74 6.68 20.23
CA VAL A 23 53.11 5.89 19.16
C VAL A 23 52.08 4.91 19.73
N THR A 24 52.39 4.25 20.85
CA THR A 24 51.47 3.32 21.52
C THR A 24 50.22 4.04 22.02
N LYS A 25 50.38 5.24 22.58
CA LYS A 25 49.28 6.10 23.01
C LYS A 25 48.40 6.50 21.84
N GLN A 26 48.98 6.96 20.72
CA GLN A 26 48.21 7.29 19.52
C GLN A 26 47.42 6.09 18.97
N ASN A 27 47.99 4.89 19.01
CA ASN A 27 47.29 3.66 18.62
C ASN A 27 46.12 3.35 19.56
N LEU A 28 46.30 3.53 20.87
CA LEU A 28 45.23 3.36 21.87
C LEU A 28 44.12 4.39 21.67
N ASP A 29 44.47 5.65 21.39
CA ASP A 29 43.50 6.72 21.13
C ASP A 29 42.68 6.42 19.86
N TYR A 30 43.32 5.90 18.81
CA TYR A 30 42.62 5.46 17.61
C TYR A 30 41.66 4.30 17.89
N LEU A 31 42.13 3.28 18.63
CA LEU A 31 41.31 2.13 18.98
C LEU A 31 40.11 2.52 19.85
N ASN A 32 40.31 3.39 20.83
CA ASN A 32 39.23 3.91 21.66
C ASN A 32 38.19 4.69 20.84
N SER A 33 38.64 5.52 19.89
CA SER A 33 37.74 6.24 19.00
C SER A 33 36.93 5.31 18.10
N ASP A 34 37.52 4.21 17.64
CA ASP A 34 36.81 3.22 16.82
C ASP A 34 35.79 2.45 17.66
N LEU A 35 36.16 2.06 18.89
CA LEU A 35 35.26 1.39 19.84
C LEU A 35 34.05 2.26 20.21
N GLU A 36 34.26 3.56 20.41
CA GLU A 36 33.20 4.52 20.70
C GLU A 36 32.22 4.66 19.53
N LYS A 37 32.74 4.68 18.28
CA LYS A 37 31.89 4.68 17.08
C LYS A 37 31.08 3.39 16.96
N ASP A 38 31.67 2.24 17.26
CA ASP A 38 30.96 0.97 17.19
C ASP A 38 29.90 0.84 18.28
N LEU A 39 30.16 1.33 19.49
CA LEU A 39 29.14 1.46 20.55
C LEU A 39 27.99 2.35 20.10
N GLN A 40 28.29 3.50 19.50
CA GLN A 40 27.26 4.41 19.01
C GLN A 40 26.43 3.78 17.88
N ARG A 41 27.05 3.05 16.95
CA ARG A 41 26.34 2.29 15.90
C ARG A 41 25.43 1.22 16.50
N LEU A 42 25.90 0.52 17.54
CA LEU A 42 25.11 -0.50 18.21
C LEU A 42 23.89 0.11 18.92
N ASP A 43 24.07 1.26 19.58
CA ASP A 43 22.97 2.00 20.21
C ASP A 43 21.93 2.49 19.19
N GLU A 44 22.38 3.02 18.05
CA GLU A 44 21.50 3.42 16.94
C GLU A 44 20.71 2.22 16.40
N ALA A 45 21.37 1.08 16.19
CA ALA A 45 20.72 -0.15 15.75
C ALA A 45 19.68 -0.66 16.77
N ASN A 46 20.01 -0.62 18.06
CA ASN A 46 19.11 -1.00 19.14
C ASN A 46 17.88 -0.08 19.21
N GLN A 47 18.05 1.23 19.04
CA GLN A 47 16.93 2.17 18.98
C GLN A 47 16.00 1.92 17.78
N VAL A 48 16.55 1.53 16.62
CA VAL A 48 15.75 1.14 15.45
C VAL A 48 14.96 -0.14 15.76
N LEU A 49 15.59 -1.13 16.39
CA LEU A 49 14.91 -2.37 16.78
C LEU A 49 13.80 -2.12 17.81
N LEU A 50 14.03 -1.27 18.80
CA LEU A 50 13.02 -0.90 19.80
C LEU A 50 11.78 -0.27 19.15
N ARG A 51 11.96 0.66 18.21
CA ARG A 51 10.84 1.24 17.46
C ARG A 51 10.08 0.17 16.68
N LYS A 52 10.80 -0.75 16.03
CA LYS A 52 10.18 -1.85 15.28
C LYS A 52 9.41 -2.81 16.18
N ILE A 53 9.88 -3.05 17.41
CA ILE A 53 9.17 -3.85 18.41
C ILE A 53 7.87 -3.14 18.81
N GLN A 54 7.93 -1.84 19.12
CA GLN A 54 6.74 -1.06 19.47
C GLN A 54 5.69 -1.05 18.33
N GLU A 55 6.11 -0.79 17.09
CA GLU A 55 5.22 -0.86 15.93
C GLU A 55 4.54 -2.23 15.78
N LYS A 56 5.26 -3.31 16.10
CA LYS A 56 4.70 -4.67 16.05
C LYS A 56 3.75 -4.94 17.22
N GLU A 57 4.05 -4.45 18.41
CA GLU A 57 3.17 -4.55 19.57
C GLU A 57 1.85 -3.81 19.36
N GLU A 58 1.89 -2.59 18.80
CA GLU A 58 0.69 -1.83 18.45
C GLU A 58 -0.17 -2.57 17.40
N ALA A 59 0.46 -3.15 16.38
CA ALA A 59 -0.24 -3.94 15.37
C ALA A 59 -0.89 -5.19 15.98
N ILE A 60 -0.22 -5.87 16.91
CA ILE A 60 -0.77 -7.03 17.62
C ILE A 60 -1.99 -6.60 18.45
N GLN A 61 -1.88 -5.53 19.24
CA GLN A 61 -3.00 -5.02 20.04
C GLN A 61 -4.22 -4.64 19.20
N SER A 62 -3.99 -4.03 18.04
CA SER A 62 -5.07 -3.72 17.09
C SER A 62 -5.77 -4.98 16.59
N LEU A 63 -5.00 -6.01 16.23
CA LEU A 63 -5.54 -7.29 15.75
C LEU A 63 -6.28 -8.04 16.86
N GLU A 64 -5.76 -8.02 18.10
CA GLU A 64 -6.43 -8.60 19.26
C GLU A 64 -7.79 -7.92 19.51
N GLY A 65 -7.87 -6.60 19.37
CA GLY A 65 -9.11 -5.85 19.44
C GLY A 65 -10.12 -6.24 18.36
N GLU A 66 -9.66 -6.40 17.11
CA GLU A 66 -10.51 -6.85 16.01
C GLU A 66 -11.04 -8.28 16.21
N ILE A 67 -10.19 -9.18 16.71
CA ILE A 67 -10.57 -10.55 17.06
C ILE A 67 -11.66 -10.53 18.15
N ALA A 68 -11.50 -9.73 19.21
CA ALA A 68 -12.51 -9.61 20.26
C ALA A 68 -13.87 -9.11 19.74
N LEU A 69 -13.86 -8.11 18.84
CA LEU A 69 -15.08 -7.62 18.18
C LEU A 69 -15.71 -8.66 17.25
N SER A 70 -14.89 -9.42 16.53
CA SER A 70 -15.36 -10.50 15.65
C SER A 70 -16.04 -11.62 16.45
N LEU A 71 -15.48 -11.98 17.62
CA LEU A 71 -16.05 -12.96 18.54
C LEU A 71 -17.40 -12.50 19.10
N GLY A 72 -17.53 -11.23 19.48
CA GLY A 72 -18.80 -10.64 19.91
C GLY A 72 -19.88 -10.75 18.83
N ARG A 73 -19.56 -10.35 17.59
CA ARG A 73 -20.48 -10.45 16.44
C ARG A 73 -20.86 -11.90 16.10
N ALA A 74 -19.94 -12.85 16.26
CA ALA A 74 -20.23 -14.26 16.04
C ALA A 74 -21.26 -14.78 17.06
N LYS A 75 -21.10 -14.39 18.33
CA LYS A 75 -22.06 -14.72 19.40
C LYS A 75 -23.45 -14.13 19.13
N GLU A 76 -23.53 -12.85 18.77
CA GLU A 76 -24.80 -12.20 18.41
C GLU A 76 -25.47 -12.92 17.23
N ARG A 77 -24.71 -13.34 16.23
CA ARG A 77 -25.21 -14.13 15.10
C ARG A 77 -25.77 -15.48 15.54
N GLU A 78 -25.11 -16.17 16.46
CA GLU A 78 -25.60 -17.44 17.01
C GLU A 78 -26.92 -17.25 17.77
N GLU A 79 -27.05 -16.20 18.58
CA GLU A 79 -28.28 -15.86 19.28
C GLU A 79 -29.43 -15.58 18.29
N LEU A 80 -29.17 -14.79 17.24
CA LEU A 80 -30.15 -14.54 16.18
C LEU A 80 -30.55 -15.81 15.43
N ASN A 81 -29.60 -16.71 15.16
CA ASN A 81 -29.89 -17.99 14.51
C ASN A 81 -30.79 -18.88 15.37
N HIS A 82 -30.57 -18.90 16.69
CA HIS A 82 -31.45 -19.63 17.62
C HIS A 82 -32.87 -19.07 17.57
N ILE A 83 -33.03 -17.73 17.63
CA ILE A 83 -34.35 -17.08 17.54
C ILE A 83 -35.02 -17.39 16.20
N ALA A 84 -34.26 -17.34 15.10
CA ALA A 84 -34.77 -17.66 13.78
C ALA A 84 -35.28 -19.11 13.69
N SER A 85 -34.54 -20.07 14.26
CA SER A 85 -34.96 -21.48 14.32
C SER A 85 -36.24 -21.67 15.14
N GLU A 86 -36.37 -20.99 16.28
CA GLU A 86 -37.58 -21.05 17.11
C GLU A 86 -38.79 -20.48 16.34
N LYS A 87 -38.60 -19.35 15.66
CA LYS A 87 -39.64 -18.74 14.82
C LYS A 87 -40.04 -19.65 13.66
N GLU A 88 -39.09 -20.29 13.01
CA GLU A 88 -39.36 -21.24 11.94
C GLU A 88 -40.20 -22.42 12.45
N GLU A 89 -39.89 -22.97 13.62
CA GLU A 89 -40.69 -24.04 14.23
C GLU A 89 -42.13 -23.59 14.52
N THR A 90 -42.32 -22.39 15.09
CA THR A 90 -43.68 -21.83 15.30
C THR A 90 -44.44 -21.60 14.01
N LEU A 91 -43.74 -21.28 12.92
CA LEU A 91 -44.35 -21.08 11.61
C LEU A 91 -44.82 -22.42 11.04
N ARG A 92 -43.99 -23.48 11.13
CA ARG A 92 -44.37 -24.84 10.73
C ARG A 92 -45.57 -25.36 11.52
N THR A 93 -45.67 -25.08 12.83
CA THR A 93 -46.84 -25.51 13.61
C THR A 93 -48.11 -24.78 13.15
N LEU A 94 -48.06 -23.46 12.96
CA LEU A 94 -49.17 -22.66 12.45
C LEU A 94 -49.59 -23.08 11.03
N GLU A 95 -48.66 -23.38 10.13
CA GLU A 95 -48.95 -23.94 8.81
C GLU A 95 -49.69 -25.27 8.92
N SER A 96 -49.26 -26.14 9.84
CA SER A 96 -49.92 -27.44 10.05
C SER A 96 -51.34 -27.29 10.62
N GLU A 97 -51.57 -26.33 11.51
CA GLU A 97 -52.88 -26.01 12.07
C GLU A 97 -53.79 -25.38 11.01
N THR A 98 -53.25 -24.46 10.22
CA THR A 98 -53.96 -23.85 9.08
C THR A 98 -54.36 -24.91 8.07
N ALA A 99 -53.46 -25.85 7.74
CA ALA A 99 -53.77 -26.97 6.85
C ALA A 99 -54.84 -27.91 7.43
N LYS A 100 -54.84 -28.14 8.75
CA LYS A 100 -55.91 -28.92 9.43
C LYS A 100 -57.25 -28.17 9.37
N LEU A 101 -57.26 -26.86 9.61
CA LEU A 101 -58.47 -26.04 9.53
C LEU A 101 -59.04 -26.03 8.11
N VAL A 102 -58.19 -25.83 7.10
CA VAL A 102 -58.58 -25.86 5.68
C VAL A 102 -59.20 -27.22 5.32
N ARG A 103 -58.59 -28.34 5.72
CA ARG A 103 -59.17 -29.67 5.53
C ARG A 103 -60.51 -29.85 6.26
N GLY A 104 -60.61 -29.38 7.51
CA GLY A 104 -61.85 -29.43 8.28
C GLY A 104 -62.98 -28.57 7.71
N CYS A 105 -62.66 -27.46 7.02
CA CYS A 105 -63.62 -26.66 6.27
C CYS A 105 -64.05 -27.35 4.95
N LEU A 106 -63.13 -28.07 4.29
CA LEU A 106 -63.41 -28.85 3.08
C LEU A 106 -64.37 -30.04 3.34
N GLU A 107 -64.30 -30.69 4.51
CA GLU A 107 -65.10 -31.89 4.81
C GLU A 107 -66.58 -31.61 5.18
N LYS A 108 -66.92 -30.38 5.59
CA LYS A 108 -68.21 -30.10 6.22
C LYS A 108 -69.29 -29.59 5.26
N ASP A 109 -68.93 -29.10 4.08
CA ASP A 109 -69.90 -28.59 3.12
C ASP A 109 -69.34 -28.62 1.67
N PRO A 110 -69.93 -29.41 0.74
CA PRO A 110 -69.42 -29.56 -0.63
C PRO A 110 -69.47 -28.25 -1.43
N VAL A 111 -70.33 -27.29 -1.06
CA VAL A 111 -70.42 -25.98 -1.70
C VAL A 111 -69.26 -25.08 -1.27
N VAL A 112 -68.89 -25.13 0.02
CA VAL A 112 -67.75 -24.38 0.57
C VAL A 112 -66.43 -24.99 0.11
N HIS A 113 -66.35 -26.32 -0.01
CA HIS A 113 -65.19 -27.00 -0.60
C HIS A 113 -64.91 -26.50 -2.02
N LEU A 114 -65.92 -26.51 -2.90
CA LEU A 114 -65.75 -26.07 -4.28
C LEU A 114 -65.36 -24.59 -4.35
N ALA A 115 -65.99 -23.73 -3.54
CA ALA A 115 -65.68 -22.31 -3.47
C ALA A 115 -64.27 -22.02 -2.94
N CYS A 116 -63.85 -22.66 -1.84
CA CYS A 116 -62.51 -22.51 -1.27
C CYS A 116 -61.42 -23.06 -2.19
N SER A 117 -61.62 -24.22 -2.82
CA SER A 117 -60.66 -24.78 -3.78
C SER A 117 -60.50 -23.87 -5.00
N LEU A 118 -61.60 -23.32 -5.55
CA LEU A 118 -61.53 -22.35 -6.65
C LEU A 118 -60.83 -21.05 -6.22
N LEU A 119 -61.13 -20.52 -5.04
CA LEU A 119 -60.50 -19.30 -4.54
C LEU A 119 -58.98 -19.50 -4.32
N LEU A 120 -58.58 -20.65 -3.78
CA LEU A 120 -57.17 -21.00 -3.55
C LEU A 120 -56.41 -21.16 -4.86
N VAL A 121 -57.00 -21.86 -5.84
CA VAL A 121 -56.42 -22.03 -7.19
C VAL A 121 -56.31 -20.69 -7.91
N ILE A 122 -57.32 -19.83 -7.82
CA ILE A 122 -57.31 -18.51 -8.46
C ILE A 122 -56.26 -17.60 -7.80
N ILE A 123 -56.21 -17.53 -6.47
CA ILE A 123 -55.22 -16.71 -5.75
C ILE A 123 -53.80 -17.21 -6.02
N THR A 124 -53.57 -18.53 -5.99
CA THR A 124 -52.25 -19.10 -6.27
C THR A 124 -51.83 -18.88 -7.73
N HIS A 125 -52.73 -19.03 -8.70
CA HIS A 125 -52.43 -18.71 -10.11
C HIS A 125 -52.21 -17.22 -10.36
N LEU A 126 -53.00 -16.33 -9.76
CA LEU A 126 -52.85 -14.88 -9.95
C LEU A 126 -51.56 -14.34 -9.31
N SER A 127 -51.22 -14.83 -8.12
CA SER A 127 -49.99 -14.45 -7.42
C SER A 127 -48.76 -15.05 -8.09
N SER A 128 -48.80 -16.33 -8.48
CA SER A 128 -47.67 -16.96 -9.17
C SER A 128 -47.42 -16.38 -10.56
N THR A 129 -48.44 -16.00 -11.33
CA THR A 129 -48.25 -15.42 -12.67
C THR A 129 -47.65 -14.02 -12.64
N LYS A 130 -48.08 -13.15 -11.71
CA LYS A 130 -47.50 -11.80 -11.56
C LYS A 130 -46.08 -11.83 -11.01
N GLU A 131 -45.81 -12.67 -10.02
CA GLU A 131 -44.46 -12.86 -9.47
C GLU A 131 -43.53 -13.51 -10.49
N LEU A 132 -44.02 -14.49 -11.27
CA LEU A 132 -43.24 -15.11 -12.33
C LEU A 132 -42.90 -14.11 -13.43
N GLN A 133 -43.83 -13.25 -13.85
CA GLN A 133 -43.57 -12.23 -14.86
C GLN A 133 -42.55 -11.18 -14.37
N LYS A 134 -42.68 -10.73 -13.12
CA LYS A 134 -41.72 -9.79 -12.52
C LYS A 134 -40.32 -10.41 -12.39
N SER A 135 -40.26 -11.70 -12.04
CA SER A 135 -39.02 -12.46 -11.95
C SER A 135 -38.36 -12.67 -13.32
N THR A 136 -39.14 -12.97 -14.37
CA THR A 136 -38.60 -13.12 -15.74
C THR A 136 -38.08 -11.81 -16.31
N GLU A 137 -38.76 -10.69 -16.06
CA GLU A 137 -38.29 -9.35 -16.45
C GLU A 137 -37.00 -8.97 -15.69
N SER A 138 -36.91 -9.29 -14.40
CA SER A 138 -35.69 -9.08 -13.61
C SER A 138 -34.54 -9.98 -14.08
N CYS A 139 -34.83 -11.23 -14.44
CA CYS A 139 -33.85 -12.19 -14.95
C CYS A 139 -33.28 -11.73 -16.30
N ALA A 140 -34.14 -11.29 -17.24
CA ALA A 140 -33.71 -10.75 -18.52
C ALA A 140 -32.86 -9.47 -18.36
N LYS A 141 -33.18 -8.63 -17.37
CA LYS A 141 -32.37 -7.45 -17.05
C LYS A 141 -30.99 -7.86 -16.51
N GLN A 142 -30.95 -8.81 -15.59
CA GLN A 142 -29.70 -9.31 -15.01
C GLN A 142 -28.81 -10.00 -16.06
N GLU A 143 -29.39 -10.78 -16.97
CA GLU A 143 -28.67 -11.42 -18.08
C GLU A 143 -28.01 -10.38 -19.00
N LYS A 144 -28.71 -9.28 -19.30
CA LYS A 144 -28.16 -8.17 -20.09
C LYS A 144 -26.99 -7.46 -19.37
N GLU A 145 -27.09 -7.26 -18.05
CA GLU A 145 -26.00 -6.69 -17.26
C GLU A 145 -24.79 -7.63 -17.21
N LEU A 146 -25.01 -8.95 -17.09
CA LEU A 146 -23.94 -9.95 -17.13
C LEU A 146 -23.22 -9.96 -18.49
N LEU A 147 -23.95 -9.90 -19.60
CA LEU A 147 -23.33 -9.81 -20.94
C LEU A 147 -22.47 -8.55 -21.09
N LYS A 148 -22.89 -7.43 -20.50
CA LYS A 148 -22.08 -6.20 -20.49
C LYS A 148 -20.80 -6.39 -19.67
N ILE A 149 -20.91 -6.95 -18.47
CA ILE A 149 -19.75 -7.21 -17.60
C ILE A 149 -18.78 -8.19 -18.27
N GLU A 150 -19.28 -9.21 -18.95
CA GLU A 150 -18.45 -10.17 -19.69
C GLU A 150 -17.68 -9.48 -20.82
N SER A 151 -18.36 -8.62 -21.59
CA SER A 151 -17.71 -7.80 -22.63
C SER A 151 -16.63 -6.88 -22.06
N ASP A 152 -16.93 -6.19 -20.95
CA ASP A 152 -15.99 -5.29 -20.28
C ASP A 152 -14.76 -6.07 -19.77
N TYR A 153 -14.97 -7.26 -19.18
CA TYR A 153 -13.90 -8.13 -18.73
C TYR A 153 -13.01 -8.62 -19.88
N GLN A 154 -13.60 -9.03 -21.01
CA GLN A 154 -12.83 -9.40 -22.20
C GLN A 154 -11.97 -8.24 -22.72
N SER A 155 -12.50 -7.02 -22.71
CA SER A 155 -11.75 -5.83 -23.12
C SER A 155 -10.57 -5.52 -22.18
N LEU A 156 -10.79 -5.65 -20.87
CA LEU A 156 -9.76 -5.48 -19.86
C LEU A 156 -8.66 -6.55 -19.99
N HIS A 157 -9.06 -7.79 -20.26
CA HIS A 157 -8.13 -8.89 -20.47
C HIS A 157 -7.19 -8.62 -21.65
N GLN A 158 -7.74 -8.16 -22.79
CA GLN A 158 -6.95 -7.80 -23.96
C GLN A 158 -5.96 -6.67 -23.66
N LEU A 159 -6.39 -5.64 -22.91
CA LEU A 159 -5.51 -4.55 -22.51
C LEU A 159 -4.35 -5.04 -21.62
N CYS A 160 -4.64 -5.96 -20.70
CA CYS A 160 -3.62 -6.58 -19.86
C CYS A 160 -2.61 -7.38 -20.69
N GLU A 161 -3.05 -8.13 -21.71
CA GLU A 161 -2.15 -8.83 -22.63
C GLU A 161 -1.25 -7.86 -23.40
N ASP A 162 -1.82 -6.78 -23.94
CA ASP A 162 -1.07 -5.75 -24.65
C ASP A 162 -0.02 -5.10 -23.74
N GLN A 163 -0.41 -4.75 -22.51
CA GLN A 163 0.50 -4.17 -21.53
C GLN A 163 1.64 -5.15 -21.17
N ALA A 164 1.34 -6.43 -21.00
CA ALA A 164 2.35 -7.47 -20.76
C ALA A 164 3.32 -7.60 -21.94
N HIS A 165 2.82 -7.53 -23.17
CA HIS A 165 3.64 -7.53 -24.38
C HIS A 165 4.58 -6.32 -24.44
N TYR A 166 4.09 -5.11 -24.14
CA TYR A 166 4.94 -3.91 -24.10
C TYR A 166 5.99 -3.97 -22.99
N ILE A 167 5.63 -4.44 -21.79
CA ILE A 167 6.60 -4.64 -20.69
C ILE A 167 7.72 -5.58 -21.13
N LYS A 168 7.36 -6.71 -21.77
CA LYS A 168 8.34 -7.67 -22.29
C LYS A 168 9.25 -7.04 -23.34
N LYS A 169 8.71 -6.19 -24.22
CA LYS A 169 9.50 -5.45 -25.22
C LYS A 169 10.47 -4.47 -24.57
N TYR A 170 10.03 -3.72 -23.56
CA TYR A 170 10.92 -2.81 -22.81
C TYR A 170 12.02 -3.56 -22.06
N GLN A 171 11.70 -4.69 -21.45
CA GLN A 171 12.69 -5.54 -20.79
C GLN A 171 13.76 -6.05 -21.77
N GLU A 172 13.37 -6.44 -22.99
CA GLU A 172 14.34 -6.88 -24.00
C GLU A 172 15.24 -5.74 -24.49
N ILE A 173 14.69 -4.54 -24.70
CA ILE A 173 15.49 -3.35 -25.06
C ILE A 173 16.50 -3.01 -23.95
N LEU A 174 16.07 -3.06 -22.68
CA LEU A 174 16.98 -2.85 -21.54
C LEU A 174 18.12 -3.87 -21.54
N ARG A 175 17.81 -5.14 -21.80
CA ARG A 175 18.81 -6.22 -21.90
C ARG A 175 19.78 -6.01 -23.07
N GLN A 176 19.31 -5.49 -24.20
CA GLN A 176 20.18 -5.15 -25.33
C GLN A 176 21.12 -4.00 -24.99
N MET A 177 20.62 -2.92 -24.38
CA MET A 177 21.45 -1.79 -23.96
C MET A 177 22.51 -2.20 -22.93
N GLU A 178 22.19 -3.13 -22.03
CA GLU A 178 23.16 -3.67 -21.08
C GLU A 178 24.30 -4.43 -21.79
N LYS A 179 23.96 -5.31 -22.75
CA LYS A 179 24.95 -6.01 -23.58
C LYS A 179 25.80 -5.06 -24.41
N GLU A 180 25.19 -4.04 -25.03
CA GLU A 180 25.93 -3.02 -25.79
C GLU A 180 26.91 -2.25 -24.88
N LYS A 181 26.49 -1.94 -23.66
CA LYS A 181 27.36 -1.31 -22.66
C LYS A 181 28.53 -2.21 -22.25
N GLU A 182 28.30 -3.51 -22.07
CA GLU A 182 29.38 -4.48 -21.80
C GLU A 182 30.36 -4.57 -22.97
N VAL A 183 29.88 -4.65 -24.21
CA VAL A 183 30.73 -4.65 -25.41
C VAL A 183 31.56 -3.35 -25.50
N LEU A 184 30.94 -2.19 -25.28
CA LEU A 184 31.64 -0.91 -25.27
C LEU A 184 32.70 -0.81 -24.16
N LEU A 185 32.47 -1.45 -23.00
CA LEU A 185 33.47 -1.51 -21.94
C LEU A 185 34.65 -2.40 -22.33
N LEU A 186 34.40 -3.57 -22.93
CA LEU A 186 35.44 -4.48 -23.42
C LEU A 186 36.26 -3.87 -24.56
N GLU A 187 35.61 -3.19 -25.51
CA GLU A 187 36.31 -2.45 -26.58
C GLU A 187 37.18 -1.34 -25.98
N LYS A 188 36.65 -0.60 -25.01
CA LYS A 188 37.42 0.45 -24.34
C LYS A 188 38.62 -0.10 -23.57
N GLU A 189 38.51 -1.25 -22.93
CA GLU A 189 39.66 -1.95 -22.32
C GLU A 189 40.67 -2.37 -23.39
N GLY A 190 40.23 -2.91 -24.53
CA GLY A 190 41.09 -3.23 -25.66
C GLY A 190 41.78 -2.01 -26.31
N PHE A 191 41.13 -0.84 -26.33
CA PHE A 191 41.74 0.43 -26.75
C PHE A 191 42.60 1.07 -25.64
N SER A 192 42.35 0.72 -24.37
CA SER A 192 43.07 1.26 -23.21
C SER A 192 44.51 0.74 -23.18
N ASP A 193 44.79 -0.48 -23.62
CA ASP A 193 46.15 -1.02 -23.69
C ASP A 193 47.05 -0.26 -24.70
N GLN A 194 46.47 0.44 -25.69
CA GLN A 194 47.22 1.31 -26.62
C GLN A 194 47.26 2.79 -26.19
N PHE A 195 46.31 3.27 -25.38
CA PHE A 195 46.20 4.69 -25.03
C PHE A 195 46.59 5.03 -23.57
N LEU A 196 46.87 4.03 -22.71
CA LEU A 196 47.20 4.25 -21.30
C LEU A 196 48.53 4.98 -21.05
N PHE A 197 49.42 5.06 -22.04
CA PHE A 197 50.76 5.62 -21.82
C PHE A 197 50.81 7.16 -21.71
N PHE A 198 49.79 7.90 -22.17
CA PHE A 198 49.88 9.37 -22.26
C PHE A 198 48.78 10.20 -21.57
N SER A 199 47.71 9.62 -20.99
CA SER A 199 46.55 10.42 -20.54
C SER A 199 45.95 10.02 -19.16
N GLY A 200 46.77 9.51 -18.24
CA GLY A 200 46.31 8.99 -16.94
C GLY A 200 45.80 10.03 -15.93
N GLU A 201 46.37 11.22 -15.86
CA GLU A 201 46.15 12.10 -14.69
C GLU A 201 44.91 13.01 -14.79
N LYS A 202 44.52 13.49 -15.98
CA LYS A 202 43.45 14.49 -16.12
C LYS A 202 42.03 13.90 -16.14
N THR A 203 41.88 12.59 -16.35
CA THR A 203 40.56 11.93 -16.52
C THR A 203 39.98 11.40 -15.20
N ILE A 204 40.83 11.10 -14.20
CA ILE A 204 40.43 10.53 -12.91
C ILE A 204 39.64 11.56 -12.08
N ILE A 205 40.11 12.81 -12.01
CA ILE A 205 39.46 13.90 -11.25
C ILE A 205 38.06 14.23 -11.82
N LYS A 206 37.87 14.17 -13.15
CA LYS A 206 36.58 14.43 -13.80
C LYS A 206 35.56 13.30 -13.59
N LYS A 207 36.01 12.03 -13.54
CA LYS A 207 35.13 10.88 -13.26
C LYS A 207 34.63 10.89 -11.81
N GLN A 208 35.49 11.23 -10.85
CA GLN A 208 35.15 11.26 -9.43
C GLN A 208 34.10 12.34 -9.11
N LYS A 209 34.19 13.53 -9.73
CA LYS A 209 33.17 14.58 -9.62
C LYS A 209 31.80 14.15 -10.17
N ARG A 210 31.77 13.37 -11.26
CA ARG A 210 30.50 12.92 -11.88
C ARG A 210 29.78 11.87 -11.03
N ILE A 211 30.53 10.96 -10.41
CA ILE A 211 29.98 9.94 -9.49
C ILE A 211 29.42 10.60 -8.23
N PHE A 212 30.14 11.58 -7.69
CA PHE A 212 29.70 12.36 -6.54
C PHE A 212 28.37 13.11 -6.84
N TRP A 213 28.30 13.74 -8.02
CA TRP A 213 27.11 14.48 -8.45
C TRP A 213 25.91 13.57 -8.70
N TYR A 214 26.12 12.40 -9.29
CA TYR A 214 25.07 11.39 -9.47
C TYR A 214 24.51 10.88 -8.14
N ARG A 215 25.38 10.66 -7.14
CA ARG A 215 24.94 10.25 -5.80
C ARG A 215 24.09 11.31 -5.13
N HIS A 216 24.48 12.58 -5.23
CA HIS A 216 23.72 13.71 -4.67
C HIS A 216 22.41 13.93 -5.41
N PHE A 217 22.41 13.80 -6.74
CA PHE A 217 21.20 13.90 -7.55
C PHE A 217 20.19 12.80 -7.20
N ARG A 218 20.66 11.56 -7.02
CA ARG A 218 19.80 10.44 -6.59
C ARG A 218 19.20 10.68 -5.21
N CYS A 219 19.99 11.19 -4.25
CA CYS A 219 19.48 11.57 -2.93
C CYS A 219 18.46 12.71 -3.02
N LEU A 220 18.72 13.74 -3.83
CA LEU A 220 17.78 14.85 -4.06
C LEU A 220 16.46 14.37 -4.64
N VAL A 221 16.48 13.52 -5.66
CA VAL A 221 15.26 12.94 -6.24
C VAL A 221 14.48 12.15 -5.19
N PHE A 222 15.18 11.38 -4.35
CA PHE A 222 14.54 10.62 -3.28
C PHE A 222 13.89 11.52 -2.22
N MET A 223 14.57 12.60 -1.83
CA MET A 223 14.04 13.61 -0.92
C MET A 223 12.82 14.31 -1.52
N VAL A 224 12.83 14.64 -2.81
CA VAL A 224 11.68 15.24 -3.50
C VAL A 224 10.48 14.29 -3.53
N VAL A 225 10.68 12.99 -3.81
CA VAL A 225 9.59 12.00 -3.80
C VAL A 225 8.99 11.85 -2.40
N ILE A 226 9.83 11.75 -1.36
CA ILE A 226 9.36 11.69 0.03
C ILE A 226 8.60 12.97 0.39
N PHE A 227 9.11 14.13 -0.01
CA PHE A 227 8.48 15.41 0.25
C PHE A 227 7.11 15.52 -0.41
N ILE A 228 6.97 15.12 -1.69
CA ILE A 228 5.68 15.08 -2.39
C ILE A 228 4.72 14.14 -1.67
N ARG A 229 5.20 12.98 -1.20
CA ARG A 229 4.37 12.01 -0.48
C ARG A 229 3.89 12.57 0.86
N LEU A 230 4.76 13.23 1.61
CA LEU A 230 4.41 13.92 2.86
C LEU A 230 3.42 15.07 2.63
N LEU A 231 3.61 15.83 1.55
CA LEU A 231 2.69 16.89 1.15
C LEU A 231 1.31 16.31 0.82
N GLY A 232 1.26 15.17 0.13
CA GLY A 232 0.03 14.43 -0.14
C GLY A 232 -0.68 13.99 1.15
N TYR A 233 0.05 13.43 2.12
CA TYR A 233 -0.52 13.07 3.42
C TYR A 233 -1.03 14.30 4.19
N ALA A 234 -0.29 15.42 4.17
CA ALA A 234 -0.71 16.66 4.82
C ALA A 234 -1.99 17.23 4.19
N LEU A 235 -2.09 17.21 2.85
CA LEU A 235 -3.30 17.62 2.13
C LEU A 235 -4.49 16.70 2.42
N PHE A 236 -4.25 15.39 2.47
CA PHE A 236 -5.29 14.41 2.81
C PHE A 236 -5.80 14.58 4.24
N HIS A 237 -4.91 14.82 5.20
CA HIS A 237 -5.29 15.11 6.58
C HIS A 237 -6.01 16.45 6.72
N LEU A 238 -5.60 17.49 5.98
CA LEU A 238 -6.32 18.76 5.94
C LEU A 238 -7.74 18.57 5.40
N GLN A 239 -7.89 17.81 4.32
CA GLN A 239 -9.19 17.51 3.71
C GLN A 239 -10.08 16.65 4.61
N TYR A 240 -9.48 15.74 5.39
CA TYR A 240 -10.20 14.92 6.37
C TYR A 240 -10.69 15.73 7.58
N ILE A 241 -9.89 16.68 8.07
CA ILE A 241 -10.25 17.53 9.22
C ILE A 241 -11.27 18.60 8.82
N ASN A 242 -11.11 19.20 7.63
CA ASN A 242 -12.06 20.18 7.12
C ASN A 242 -12.07 20.16 5.58
N PRO A 243 -13.09 19.52 4.96
CA PRO A 243 -13.15 19.39 3.51
C PRO A 243 -13.34 20.73 2.80
N ASP A 244 -13.95 21.72 3.47
CA ASP A 244 -14.26 23.04 2.89
C ASP A 244 -13.05 23.99 2.96
N LEU A 245 -12.05 23.73 3.82
CA LEU A 245 -10.89 24.60 4.00
C LEU A 245 -10.05 24.76 2.71
N LEU A 246 -9.88 23.67 1.95
CA LEU A 246 -9.18 23.70 0.66
C LEU A 246 -10.05 24.33 -0.43
N VAL A 247 -11.37 24.18 -0.38
CA VAL A 247 -12.28 24.76 -1.37
C VAL A 247 -12.44 26.27 -1.17
N ASP A 248 -12.41 26.73 0.08
CA ASP A 248 -12.59 28.14 0.46
C ASP A 248 -11.29 28.95 0.43
N ALA A 249 -10.16 28.37 0.84
CA ALA A 249 -8.88 29.09 0.88
C ALA A 249 -8.19 29.17 -0.50
N LEU A 250 -8.38 28.18 -1.37
CA LEU A 250 -7.69 28.08 -2.65
C LEU A 250 -8.06 29.20 -3.65
N PRO A 251 -9.34 29.62 -3.78
CA PRO A 251 -9.73 30.79 -4.57
C PRO A 251 -9.24 32.13 -3.95
N MET A 252 -8.96 32.14 -2.65
CA MET A 252 -8.54 33.32 -1.91
C MET A 252 -7.02 33.55 -1.99
N VAL A 253 -6.24 32.48 -2.18
CA VAL A 253 -4.77 32.49 -2.24
C VAL A 253 -4.25 32.44 -3.69
N MET A 254 -4.98 31.83 -4.62
CA MET A 254 -4.54 31.69 -6.02
C MET A 254 -5.32 32.60 -6.99
N SER A 255 -4.62 33.13 -7.99
CA SER A 255 -5.27 33.85 -9.09
C SER A 255 -6.17 32.92 -9.92
N ARG A 256 -7.24 33.47 -10.51
CA ARG A 256 -8.21 32.72 -11.32
C ARG A 256 -7.56 31.83 -12.39
N ASP A 257 -6.48 32.30 -13.01
CA ASP A 257 -5.76 31.55 -14.04
C ASP A 257 -4.94 30.38 -13.47
N ALA A 258 -4.35 30.54 -12.29
CA ALA A 258 -3.63 29.47 -11.61
C ALA A 258 -4.60 28.37 -11.13
N LEU A 259 -5.76 28.76 -10.61
CA LEU A 259 -6.83 27.85 -10.19
C LEU A 259 -7.35 27.02 -11.37
N LYS A 260 -7.54 27.64 -12.54
CA LYS A 260 -7.99 26.95 -13.75
C LYS A 260 -6.98 25.92 -14.24
N ARG A 261 -5.69 26.27 -14.27
CA ARG A 261 -4.62 25.33 -14.65
C ARG A 261 -4.47 24.18 -13.65
N LEU A 262 -4.61 24.47 -12.36
CA LEU A 262 -4.56 23.45 -11.32
C LEU A 262 -5.73 22.47 -11.45
N ARG A 263 -6.94 22.97 -11.72
CA ARG A 263 -8.12 22.14 -12.00
C ARG A 263 -7.88 21.23 -13.20
N GLU A 264 -7.35 21.74 -14.31
CA GLU A 264 -7.06 20.95 -15.51
C GLU A 264 -6.01 19.85 -15.27
N VAL A 265 -5.03 20.08 -14.39
CA VAL A 265 -3.99 19.10 -14.05
C VAL A 265 -4.48 18.02 -13.06
N LEU A 266 -5.40 18.38 -12.15
CA LEU A 266 -5.92 17.47 -11.12
C LEU A 266 -7.13 16.64 -11.58
N PHE A 267 -7.88 17.12 -12.58
CA PHE A 267 -9.07 16.46 -13.12
C PHE A 267 -8.87 14.98 -13.55
N PRO A 268 -7.71 14.57 -14.11
CA PRO A 268 -7.47 13.16 -14.44
C PRO A 268 -7.25 12.25 -13.23
N PHE A 269 -6.92 12.80 -12.05
CA PHE A 269 -6.53 12.02 -10.87
C PHE A 269 -7.60 11.97 -9.78
N PHE A 270 -8.51 12.94 -9.77
CA PHE A 270 -9.67 12.96 -8.87
C PHE A 270 -10.93 12.75 -9.70
N THR A 271 -11.33 11.49 -9.90
CA THR A 271 -12.74 11.14 -10.16
C THR A 271 -13.54 11.41 -8.89
N LEU A 272 -13.68 12.69 -8.54
CA LEU A 272 -14.68 13.13 -7.58
C LEU A 272 -15.97 13.29 -8.39
N GLU A 273 -16.89 12.34 -8.27
CA GLU A 273 -18.30 12.59 -8.53
C GLU A 273 -18.71 13.79 -7.66
N VAL A 274 -18.77 14.98 -8.24
CA VAL A 274 -19.44 16.11 -7.62
C VAL A 274 -20.62 16.44 -8.51
N GLU A 275 -21.75 15.95 -8.02
CA GLU A 275 -23.10 16.30 -8.41
C GLU A 275 -23.20 17.83 -8.62
N GLU A 276 -23.71 18.20 -9.80
CA GLU A 276 -23.98 19.59 -10.17
C GLU A 276 -24.99 20.20 -9.19
N VAL A 277 -24.53 21.07 -8.30
CA VAL A 277 -25.39 22.07 -7.66
C VAL A 277 -24.69 23.42 -7.73
N LEU A 278 -24.88 24.12 -8.85
CA LEU A 278 -24.82 25.58 -8.89
C LEU A 278 -26.27 26.11 -8.91
N PRO A 279 -26.68 26.99 -7.99
CA PRO A 279 -27.89 27.77 -8.19
C PRO A 279 -27.62 28.91 -9.19
N HIS A 280 -28.64 29.22 -9.99
CA HIS A 280 -28.70 30.29 -10.98
C HIS A 280 -28.39 31.69 -10.41
#